data_AF-A0A2G6KIR1-F1
#
_entry.id   AF-A0A2G6KIR1-F1
#
_cell.length_a   1.000
_cell.length_b   1.000
_cell.length_c   1.000
_cell.angle_alpha   90.00
_cell.angle_beta   90.00
_cell.angle_gamma   90.00
#
_symmetry.space_group_name_H-M   'P 1'
#
loop_
_entity.id
_entity.type
_entity.pdbx_description
1 polymer ?
#
loop_
_entity_poly.entity_id
_entity_poly.type
_entity_poly.pdbx_seq_one_letter_code
_entity_poly.pdbx_strand_id
1 'polypeptide(L)'
;MAGGQERALRGRIQSMQSTKKITRAMELIAASRIVKAQQRVKAATPYSELITEVVKDLAAVGADSTSPLLVGRSPVKVSGYVAIAADRGLCGGYNAGVQRATEGEIKAAVAAGREYEIITVGRKVDTYFRFREYQIGKTFQGFSDNPTYADAKAIASHVIELYASGHVDQVELVYTRFVTPGRQEVVRRPLVPLTPETVAGGDGRPAANGAAQSYEFEPDPTAILDNLLPRYVEARVYAALLNAAASEHAFRQRAMKSATDNAEELIKNLSIVMNRARQDSITTEIMEIVGGAEALGADDDRDEKYVEIDLDLPPIDTTAPIADSGSTEADDLTLIKGVGAVLNARLHELGIFTYKEITTWDDAEMDRIDDHLSFEGRIQRDDWQGQARRLHNDKYPDDQI
;
A
#
# COMPACT_ATOMS: atom_id res chain seq x y z
N MET A 1 27.79 -22.91 12.01
CA MET A 1 28.32 -22.42 10.72
C MET A 1 27.81 -21.01 10.46
N ALA A 2 28.67 -20.01 10.62
CA ALA A 2 28.32 -18.60 10.55
C ALA A 2 27.73 -18.18 9.18
N GLY A 3 28.17 -18.79 8.07
CA GLY A 3 27.59 -18.55 6.73
C GLY A 3 26.13 -19.02 6.53
N GLY A 4 25.60 -19.89 7.40
CA GLY A 4 24.20 -20.34 7.31
C GLY A 4 23.19 -19.24 7.65
N GLN A 5 23.53 -18.39 8.61
CA GLN A 5 22.69 -17.29 9.06
C GLN A 5 22.64 -16.16 8.02
N GLU A 6 23.78 -15.82 7.42
CA GLU A 6 23.84 -14.82 6.34
C GLU A 6 23.01 -15.27 5.13
N ARG A 7 23.13 -16.54 4.71
CA ARG A 7 22.36 -17.09 3.59
C ARG A 7 20.85 -17.05 3.84
N ALA A 8 20.42 -17.37 5.06
CA ALA A 8 19.01 -17.29 5.45
C ALA A 8 18.49 -15.84 5.44
N LEU A 9 19.27 -14.88 5.95
CA LEU A 9 18.92 -13.45 5.95
C LEU A 9 18.84 -12.89 4.53
N ARG A 10 19.82 -13.21 3.67
CA ARG A 10 19.80 -12.84 2.24
C ARG A 10 18.56 -13.37 1.54
N GLY A 11 18.17 -14.62 1.79
CA GLY A 11 16.94 -15.21 1.25
C GLY A 11 15.67 -14.47 1.70
N ARG A 12 15.60 -14.08 2.99
CA ARG A 12 14.48 -13.27 3.51
C ARG A 12 14.43 -11.88 2.86
N ILE A 13 15.57 -11.22 2.70
CA ILE A 13 15.64 -9.91 2.04
C ILE A 13 15.13 -10.01 0.60
N GLN A 14 15.57 -11.01 -0.16
CA GLN A 14 15.12 -11.23 -1.54
C GLN A 14 13.62 -11.50 -1.62
N SER A 15 13.07 -12.28 -0.68
CA SER A 15 11.62 -12.52 -0.57
C SER A 15 10.84 -11.23 -0.30
N MET A 16 11.33 -10.38 0.61
CA MET A 16 10.69 -9.08 0.91
C MET A 16 10.80 -8.10 -0.27
N GLN A 17 11.92 -8.09 -1.00
CA GLN A 17 12.07 -7.30 -2.22
C GLN A 17 11.06 -7.71 -3.31
N SER A 18 10.87 -9.02 -3.52
CA SER A 18 9.84 -9.53 -4.44
C SER A 18 8.43 -9.11 -3.99
N THR A 19 8.15 -9.23 -2.68
CA THR A 19 6.86 -8.80 -2.11
C THR A 19 6.64 -7.29 -2.33
N LYS A 20 7.64 -6.44 -2.06
CA LYS A 20 7.60 -4.98 -2.29
C LYS A 20 7.25 -4.65 -3.74
N LYS A 21 7.87 -5.35 -4.71
CA LYS A 21 7.59 -5.15 -6.15
C LYS A 21 6.14 -5.50 -6.50
N ILE A 22 5.64 -6.62 -5.98
CA ILE A 22 4.27 -7.07 -6.22
C ILE A 22 3.27 -6.08 -5.61
N THR A 23 3.45 -5.70 -4.35
CA THR A 23 2.54 -4.75 -3.68
C THR A 23 2.56 -3.39 -4.36
N ARG A 24 3.74 -2.91 -4.79
CA ARG A 24 3.86 -1.65 -5.54
C ARG A 24 3.12 -1.71 -6.88
N ALA A 25 3.23 -2.81 -7.62
CA ALA A 25 2.48 -3.00 -8.86
C ALA A 25 0.96 -3.02 -8.59
N MET A 26 0.51 -3.74 -7.56
CA MET A 26 -0.90 -3.80 -7.18
C MET A 26 -1.45 -2.45 -6.72
N GLU A 27 -0.66 -1.64 -6.01
CA GLU A 27 -0.98 -0.26 -5.65
C GLU A 27 -1.27 0.58 -6.90
N LEU A 28 -0.38 0.55 -7.90
CA LEU A 28 -0.52 1.31 -9.15
C LEU A 28 -1.72 0.84 -9.98
N ILE A 29 -1.94 -0.48 -10.06
CA ILE A 29 -3.11 -1.06 -10.74
C ILE A 29 -4.39 -0.57 -10.06
N ALA A 30 -4.47 -0.64 -8.72
CA ALA A 30 -5.63 -0.16 -7.98
C ALA A 30 -5.86 1.35 -8.21
N ALA A 31 -4.81 2.17 -8.16
CA ALA A 31 -4.89 3.61 -8.42
C ALA A 31 -5.48 3.90 -9.81
N SER A 32 -5.03 3.20 -10.85
CA SER A 32 -5.59 3.35 -12.21
C SER A 32 -7.08 2.96 -12.31
N ARG A 33 -7.50 1.96 -11.52
CA ARG A 33 -8.89 1.48 -11.50
C ARG A 33 -9.82 2.41 -10.73
N ILE A 34 -9.34 3.13 -9.72
CA ILE A 34 -10.13 4.16 -9.02
C ILE A 34 -10.62 5.22 -10.00
N VAL A 35 -9.74 5.73 -10.87
CA VAL A 35 -10.11 6.76 -11.86
C VAL A 35 -11.22 6.26 -12.79
N LYS A 36 -11.09 5.03 -13.30
CA LYS A 36 -12.11 4.41 -14.16
C LYS A 36 -13.43 4.19 -13.41
N ALA A 37 -13.37 3.74 -12.16
CA ALA A 37 -14.55 3.55 -11.32
C ALA A 37 -15.27 4.88 -11.03
N GLN A 38 -14.52 5.96 -10.73
CA GLN A 38 -15.06 7.30 -10.54
C GLN A 38 -15.74 7.84 -11.80
N GLN A 39 -15.14 7.64 -12.97
CA GLN A 39 -15.74 8.04 -14.25
C GLN A 39 -17.08 7.33 -14.46
N ARG A 40 -17.16 6.03 -14.13
CA ARG A 40 -18.42 5.27 -14.21
C ARG A 40 -19.47 5.74 -13.22
N VAL A 41 -19.09 6.02 -11.97
CA VAL A 41 -20.00 6.63 -10.98
C VAL A 41 -20.54 7.94 -11.54
N LYS A 42 -19.67 8.84 -11.99
CA LYS A 42 -20.05 10.14 -12.55
C LYS A 42 -20.96 10.00 -13.79
N ALA A 43 -20.74 9.00 -14.63
CA ALA A 43 -21.57 8.74 -15.81
C ALA A 43 -22.96 8.15 -15.44
N ALA A 44 -23.04 7.39 -14.34
CA ALA A 44 -24.29 6.78 -13.89
C ALA A 44 -25.15 7.72 -13.02
N THR A 45 -24.53 8.69 -12.34
CA THR A 45 -25.22 9.64 -11.44
C THR A 45 -26.41 10.36 -12.10
N PRO A 46 -26.29 10.96 -13.31
CA PRO A 46 -27.41 11.71 -13.89
C PRO A 46 -28.67 10.88 -14.12
N TYR A 47 -28.50 9.62 -14.57
CA TYR A 47 -29.63 8.71 -14.73
C TYR A 47 -30.27 8.37 -13.39
N SER A 48 -29.45 8.05 -12.38
CA SER A 48 -29.93 7.73 -11.03
C SER A 48 -30.64 8.91 -10.36
N GLU A 49 -30.18 10.15 -10.56
CA GLU A 49 -30.81 11.34 -10.01
C GLU A 49 -32.15 11.62 -10.69
N LEU A 50 -32.18 11.61 -12.03
CA LEU A 50 -33.39 11.90 -12.79
C LEU A 50 -34.49 10.86 -12.56
N ILE A 51 -34.15 9.56 -12.54
CA ILE A 51 -35.15 8.52 -12.24
C ILE A 51 -35.66 8.62 -10.80
N THR A 52 -34.83 9.10 -9.87
CA THR A 52 -35.26 9.35 -8.48
C THR A 52 -36.25 10.51 -8.42
N GLU A 53 -35.98 11.60 -9.13
CA GLU A 53 -36.87 12.77 -9.22
C GLU A 53 -38.22 12.38 -9.82
N VAL A 54 -38.22 11.72 -10.99
CA VAL A 54 -39.45 11.28 -11.67
C VAL A 54 -40.26 10.32 -10.80
N VAL A 55 -39.61 9.36 -10.12
CA VAL A 55 -40.32 8.43 -9.22
C VAL A 55 -40.89 9.15 -7.99
N LYS A 56 -40.21 10.17 -7.45
CA LYS A 56 -40.75 10.98 -6.34
C LYS A 56 -42.01 11.73 -6.78
N ASP A 57 -41.95 12.40 -7.92
CA ASP A 57 -43.06 13.21 -8.43
C ASP A 57 -44.27 12.33 -8.78
N LEU A 58 -44.03 11.19 -9.45
CA LEU A 58 -45.08 10.21 -9.74
C LEU A 58 -45.67 9.59 -8.48
N ALA A 59 -44.85 9.25 -7.47
CA ALA A 59 -45.35 8.69 -6.21
C ALA A 59 -46.17 9.71 -5.40
N ALA A 60 -45.86 11.01 -5.50
CA ALA A 60 -46.62 12.07 -4.84
C ALA A 60 -47.99 12.31 -5.50
N VAL A 61 -48.08 12.16 -6.82
CA VAL A 61 -49.32 12.35 -7.60
C VAL A 61 -50.17 11.06 -7.64
N GLY A 62 -49.54 9.90 -7.63
CA GLY A 62 -50.16 8.57 -7.80
C GLY A 62 -50.38 7.81 -6.49
N ALA A 63 -50.93 8.46 -5.46
CA ALA A 63 -51.18 7.90 -4.13
C ALA A 63 -52.05 6.61 -4.09
N ASP A 64 -52.64 6.19 -5.22
CA ASP A 64 -53.42 4.95 -5.38
C ASP A 64 -52.67 3.82 -6.10
N SER A 65 -51.35 3.95 -6.32
CA SER A 65 -50.57 2.86 -6.93
C SER A 65 -50.54 1.63 -6.02
N THR A 66 -51.27 0.58 -6.43
CA THR A 66 -51.28 -0.76 -5.81
C THR A 66 -49.97 -1.54 -6.01
N SER A 67 -48.95 -0.89 -6.58
CA SER A 67 -47.68 -1.54 -6.88
C SER A 67 -47.07 -2.11 -5.60
N PRO A 68 -46.77 -3.43 -5.55
CA PRO A 68 -46.23 -4.06 -4.34
C PRO A 68 -45.01 -3.32 -3.80
N LEU A 69 -44.16 -2.81 -4.70
CA LEU A 69 -42.90 -2.14 -4.34
C LEU A 69 -43.08 -0.83 -3.57
N LEU A 70 -44.23 -0.17 -3.62
CA LEU A 70 -44.50 1.07 -2.87
C LEU A 70 -45.16 0.81 -1.52
N VAL A 71 -45.94 -0.27 -1.43
CA VAL A 71 -46.71 -0.61 -0.23
C VAL A 71 -45.81 -1.34 0.75
N GLY A 72 -45.42 -0.65 1.83
CA GLY A 72 -44.70 -1.28 2.93
C GLY A 72 -45.57 -2.30 3.67
N ARG A 73 -44.94 -3.37 4.15
CA ARG A 73 -45.61 -4.42 4.93
C ARG A 73 -45.43 -4.19 6.42
N SER A 74 -46.54 -4.21 7.15
CA SER A 74 -46.54 -4.13 8.62
C SER A 74 -47.43 -5.25 9.18
N PRO A 75 -46.92 -6.09 10.11
CA PRO A 75 -45.55 -6.08 10.65
C PRO A 75 -44.52 -6.64 9.67
N VAL A 76 -43.26 -6.19 9.79
CA VAL A 76 -42.11 -6.77 9.09
C VAL A 76 -41.72 -8.08 9.79
N LYS A 77 -41.86 -9.22 9.11
CA LYS A 77 -41.51 -10.55 9.63
C LYS A 77 -40.14 -11.01 9.13
N VAL A 78 -39.83 -10.78 7.85
CA VAL A 78 -38.57 -11.21 7.23
C VAL A 78 -37.82 -10.01 6.62
N SER A 79 -36.57 -9.80 7.04
CA SER A 79 -35.70 -8.74 6.52
C SER A 79 -34.62 -9.27 5.56
N GLY A 80 -34.60 -8.78 4.32
CA GLY A 80 -33.58 -9.11 3.34
C GLY A 80 -32.37 -8.17 3.41
N TYR A 81 -31.16 -8.70 3.27
CA TYR A 81 -29.92 -7.92 3.28
C TYR A 81 -29.06 -8.23 2.05
N VAL A 82 -28.87 -7.25 1.17
CA VAL A 82 -27.94 -7.35 0.05
C VAL A 82 -26.57 -6.85 0.48
N ALA A 83 -25.68 -7.77 0.83
CA ALA A 83 -24.33 -7.46 1.27
C ALA A 83 -23.36 -7.42 0.08
N ILE A 84 -22.77 -6.25 -0.21
CA ILE A 84 -21.89 -6.04 -1.36
C ILE A 84 -20.44 -5.88 -0.90
N ALA A 85 -19.58 -6.84 -1.25
CA ALA A 85 -18.15 -6.81 -0.96
C ALA A 85 -17.32 -7.37 -2.13
N ALA A 86 -16.02 -7.55 -1.91
CA ALA A 86 -15.09 -7.91 -2.98
C ALA A 86 -15.13 -9.42 -3.27
N ASP A 87 -14.81 -9.77 -4.51
CA ASP A 87 -14.43 -11.15 -4.87
C ASP A 87 -13.01 -11.48 -4.39
N ARG A 88 -12.13 -10.48 -4.37
CA ARG A 88 -10.69 -10.62 -4.07
C ARG A 88 -10.32 -10.01 -2.72
N GLY A 89 -9.26 -10.55 -2.11
CA GLY A 89 -8.67 -10.02 -0.88
C GLY A 89 -7.75 -8.81 -1.12
N LEU A 90 -6.83 -8.61 -0.18
CA LEU A 90 -5.79 -7.57 -0.23
C LEU A 90 -6.34 -6.13 -0.33
N CYS A 91 -7.49 -5.88 0.30
CA CYS A 91 -8.15 -4.59 0.36
C CYS A 91 -8.35 -4.10 1.82
N GLY A 92 -7.42 -4.47 2.71
CA GLY A 92 -7.46 -4.08 4.12
C GLY A 92 -8.81 -4.39 4.78
N GLY A 93 -9.37 -3.42 5.51
CA GLY A 93 -10.62 -3.55 6.25
C GLY A 93 -11.91 -3.49 5.42
N TYR A 94 -11.86 -3.39 4.09
CA TYR A 94 -13.03 -3.20 3.22
C TYR A 94 -14.10 -4.29 3.43
N ASN A 95 -13.74 -5.56 3.23
CA ASN A 95 -14.69 -6.67 3.35
C ASN A 95 -15.21 -6.80 4.79
N ALA A 96 -14.31 -6.65 5.77
CA ALA A 96 -14.66 -6.75 7.18
C ALA A 96 -15.66 -5.67 7.62
N GLY A 97 -15.61 -4.48 7.01
CA GLY A 97 -16.58 -3.41 7.28
C GLY A 97 -18.00 -3.81 6.89
N VAL A 98 -18.18 -4.29 5.64
CA VAL A 98 -19.49 -4.74 5.14
C VAL A 98 -20.00 -5.97 5.90
N GLN A 99 -19.12 -6.94 6.17
CA GLN A 99 -19.46 -8.14 6.93
C GLN A 99 -19.99 -7.80 8.33
N ARG A 100 -19.27 -6.95 9.07
CA ARG A 100 -19.68 -6.52 10.43
C ARG A 100 -20.96 -5.70 10.41
N ALA A 101 -21.14 -4.81 9.44
CA ALA A 101 -22.35 -4.00 9.33
C ALA A 101 -23.58 -4.87 9.05
N THR A 102 -23.46 -5.81 8.10
CA THR A 102 -24.55 -6.74 7.76
C THR A 102 -24.88 -7.65 8.93
N GLU A 103 -23.87 -8.21 9.60
CA GLU A 103 -24.07 -9.03 10.80
C GLU A 103 -24.74 -8.26 11.95
N GLY A 104 -24.40 -6.97 12.10
CA GLY A 104 -25.05 -6.08 13.06
C GLY A 104 -26.56 -5.93 12.81
N GLU A 105 -26.95 -5.72 11.54
CA GLU A 105 -28.36 -5.60 11.17
C GLU A 105 -29.13 -6.90 11.34
N ILE A 106 -28.52 -8.03 10.99
CA ILE A 106 -29.12 -9.35 11.20
C ILE A 106 -29.37 -9.58 12.70
N LYS A 107 -28.38 -9.27 13.55
CA LYS A 107 -28.54 -9.39 15.01
C LYS A 107 -29.66 -8.49 15.53
N ALA A 108 -29.78 -7.27 15.01
CA ALA A 108 -30.86 -6.36 15.36
C ALA A 108 -32.24 -6.87 14.90
N ALA A 109 -32.33 -7.47 13.71
CA ALA A 109 -33.55 -8.10 13.21
C ALA A 109 -33.97 -9.28 14.10
N VAL A 110 -33.04 -10.20 14.39
CA VAL A 110 -33.29 -11.37 15.24
C VAL A 110 -33.68 -10.95 16.67
N ALA A 111 -33.02 -9.94 17.24
CA ALA A 111 -33.37 -9.41 18.56
C ALA A 111 -34.79 -8.79 18.60
N ALA A 112 -35.26 -8.26 17.46
CA ALA A 112 -36.62 -7.78 17.29
C ALA A 112 -37.63 -8.90 16.94
N GLY A 113 -37.21 -10.18 16.98
CA GLY A 113 -38.06 -11.33 16.66
C GLY A 113 -38.35 -11.51 15.17
N ARG A 114 -37.53 -10.91 14.29
CA ARG A 114 -37.67 -11.00 12.83
C ARG A 114 -36.71 -12.04 12.26
N GLU A 115 -37.17 -12.75 11.24
CA GLU A 115 -36.34 -13.60 10.40
C GLU A 115 -35.53 -12.76 9.40
N TYR A 116 -34.52 -13.36 8.77
CA TYR A 116 -33.65 -12.67 7.84
C TYR A 116 -33.25 -13.55 6.66
N GLU A 117 -32.90 -12.92 5.54
CA GLU A 117 -32.29 -13.59 4.40
C GLU A 117 -31.15 -12.74 3.84
N ILE A 118 -30.00 -13.37 3.55
CA ILE A 118 -28.84 -12.67 3.00
C ILE A 118 -28.70 -12.95 1.51
N ILE A 119 -28.57 -11.88 0.73
CA ILE A 119 -28.18 -11.92 -0.68
C ILE A 119 -26.74 -11.43 -0.76
N THR A 120 -25.82 -12.33 -1.08
CA THR A 120 -24.39 -12.02 -1.06
C THR A 120 -23.91 -11.60 -2.45
N VAL A 121 -23.27 -10.45 -2.56
CA VAL A 121 -22.61 -9.98 -3.77
C VAL A 121 -21.10 -9.88 -3.50
N GLY A 122 -20.34 -10.76 -4.12
CA GLY A 122 -18.90 -10.92 -3.96
C GLY A 122 -18.53 -12.15 -3.13
N ARG A 123 -17.46 -12.83 -3.56
CA ARG A 123 -16.99 -14.07 -2.92
C ARG A 123 -16.64 -13.92 -1.43
N LYS A 124 -16.10 -12.77 -1.00
CA LYS A 124 -15.66 -12.59 0.39
C LYS A 124 -16.80 -12.53 1.40
N VAL A 125 -17.95 -11.99 1.04
CA VAL A 125 -19.14 -12.02 1.90
C VAL A 125 -19.81 -13.39 1.90
N ASP A 126 -19.95 -14.03 0.73
CA ASP A 126 -20.44 -15.41 0.63
C ASP A 126 -19.65 -16.37 1.50
N THR A 127 -18.32 -16.41 1.37
CA THR A 127 -17.47 -17.28 2.18
C THR A 127 -17.61 -16.98 3.69
N TYR A 128 -17.74 -15.70 4.07
CA TYR A 128 -17.84 -15.28 5.47
C TYR A 128 -19.12 -15.76 6.14
N PHE A 129 -20.26 -15.57 5.49
CA PHE A 129 -21.58 -15.92 6.02
C PHE A 129 -21.83 -17.43 5.94
N ARG A 130 -21.37 -18.08 4.86
CA ARG A 130 -21.50 -19.54 4.69
C ARG A 130 -20.72 -20.31 5.75
N PHE A 131 -19.49 -19.88 6.05
CA PHE A 131 -18.68 -20.49 7.12
C PHE A 131 -19.33 -20.38 8.51
N ARG A 132 -20.16 -19.35 8.72
CA ARG A 132 -20.87 -19.12 9.98
C ARG A 132 -22.32 -19.63 9.97
N GLU A 133 -22.69 -20.39 8.94
CA GLU A 133 -23.99 -21.05 8.84
C GLU A 133 -25.19 -20.07 8.85
N TYR A 134 -24.99 -18.84 8.36
CA TYR A 134 -26.10 -17.90 8.15
C TYR A 134 -26.97 -18.33 6.95
N GLN A 135 -28.25 -17.93 6.98
CA GLN A 135 -29.19 -18.16 5.87
C GLN A 135 -28.85 -17.27 4.66
N ILE A 136 -28.33 -17.91 3.60
CA ILE A 136 -28.01 -17.25 2.32
C ILE A 136 -29.03 -17.69 1.28
N GLY A 137 -29.76 -16.73 0.72
CA GLY A 137 -30.74 -16.96 -0.34
C GLY A 137 -30.09 -17.15 -1.71
N LYS A 138 -29.44 -16.08 -2.20
CA LYS A 138 -28.77 -16.07 -3.50
C LYS A 138 -27.41 -15.40 -3.43
N THR A 139 -26.52 -15.87 -4.29
CA THR A 139 -25.14 -15.43 -4.37
C THR A 139 -24.79 -14.95 -5.78
N PHE A 140 -24.14 -13.79 -5.87
CA PHE A 140 -23.62 -13.22 -7.10
C PHE A 140 -22.10 -12.97 -6.92
N GLN A 141 -21.27 -13.34 -7.90
CA GLN A 141 -19.81 -13.26 -7.80
C GLN A 141 -19.17 -13.00 -9.17
N GLY A 142 -17.91 -12.58 -9.16
CA GLY A 142 -17.05 -12.53 -10.35
C GLY A 142 -16.99 -11.19 -11.06
N PHE A 143 -17.62 -10.15 -10.50
CA PHE A 143 -17.72 -8.82 -11.11
C PHE A 143 -17.51 -7.67 -10.12
N SER A 144 -17.09 -7.92 -8.87
CA SER A 144 -17.01 -6.88 -7.84
C SER A 144 -16.11 -5.69 -8.22
N ASP A 145 -15.05 -5.96 -9.00
CA ASP A 145 -14.06 -4.96 -9.39
C ASP A 145 -14.46 -4.13 -10.62
N ASN A 146 -15.40 -4.63 -11.42
CA ASN A 146 -15.84 -4.05 -12.68
C ASN A 146 -17.32 -4.37 -12.98
N PRO A 147 -18.26 -3.97 -12.11
CA PRO A 147 -19.67 -4.32 -12.26
C PRO A 147 -20.28 -3.66 -13.51
N THR A 148 -21.23 -4.36 -14.12
CA THR A 148 -22.01 -3.91 -15.27
C THR A 148 -23.48 -3.67 -14.89
N TYR A 149 -24.22 -3.00 -15.77
CA TYR A 149 -25.66 -2.83 -15.57
C TYR A 149 -26.41 -4.18 -15.59
N ALA A 150 -25.94 -5.15 -16.37
CA ALA A 150 -26.55 -6.47 -16.41
C ALA A 150 -26.45 -7.19 -15.06
N ASP A 151 -25.34 -7.03 -14.34
CA ASP A 151 -25.16 -7.56 -12.99
C ASP A 151 -26.15 -6.92 -12.00
N ALA A 152 -26.29 -5.59 -12.09
CA ALA A 152 -27.26 -4.86 -11.26
C ALA A 152 -28.69 -5.30 -11.54
N LYS A 153 -29.04 -5.49 -12.82
CA LYS A 153 -30.35 -5.99 -13.24
C LYS A 153 -30.63 -7.36 -12.66
N ALA A 154 -29.68 -8.30 -12.75
CA ALA A 154 -29.86 -9.64 -12.21
C ALA A 154 -30.09 -9.65 -10.68
N ILE A 155 -29.39 -8.79 -9.93
CA ILE A 155 -29.59 -8.62 -8.49
C ILE A 155 -30.97 -7.98 -8.22
N ALA A 156 -31.29 -6.88 -8.90
CA ALA A 156 -32.55 -6.16 -8.73
C ALA A 156 -33.76 -7.03 -9.05
N SER A 157 -33.75 -7.78 -10.15
CA SER A 157 -34.83 -8.70 -10.51
C SER A 157 -35.08 -9.73 -9.42
N HIS A 158 -34.02 -10.28 -8.82
CA HIS A 158 -34.18 -11.24 -7.72
C HIS A 158 -34.72 -10.59 -6.44
N VAL A 159 -34.24 -9.39 -6.09
CA VAL A 159 -34.77 -8.62 -4.95
C VAL A 159 -36.26 -8.31 -5.13
N ILE A 160 -36.65 -7.87 -6.34
CA ILE A 160 -38.03 -7.56 -6.68
C ILE A 160 -38.90 -8.83 -6.57
N GLU A 161 -38.42 -9.97 -7.07
CA GLU A 161 -39.11 -11.26 -6.98
C GLU A 161 -39.32 -11.71 -5.52
N LEU A 162 -38.28 -11.65 -4.69
CA LEU A 162 -38.37 -12.00 -3.26
C LEU A 162 -39.38 -11.11 -2.53
N TYR A 163 -39.35 -9.81 -2.81
CA TYR A 163 -40.27 -8.88 -2.19
C TYR A 163 -41.70 -9.12 -2.68
N ALA A 164 -41.92 -9.16 -4.00
CA ALA A 164 -43.24 -9.33 -4.60
C ALA A 164 -43.91 -10.66 -4.23
N SER A 165 -43.14 -11.74 -4.08
CA SER A 165 -43.65 -13.07 -3.70
C SER A 165 -44.09 -13.19 -2.24
N GLY A 166 -43.74 -12.24 -1.37
CA GLY A 166 -44.04 -12.37 0.06
C GLY A 166 -42.89 -12.91 0.91
N HIS A 167 -41.78 -13.31 0.29
CA HIS A 167 -40.69 -13.99 1.00
C HIS A 167 -39.92 -13.05 1.93
N VAL A 168 -39.70 -11.80 1.47
CA VAL A 168 -39.15 -10.72 2.30
C VAL A 168 -40.11 -9.54 2.38
N ASP A 169 -40.15 -8.88 3.53
CA ASP A 169 -41.04 -7.74 3.80
C ASP A 169 -40.35 -6.39 3.65
N GLN A 170 -39.01 -6.40 3.66
CA GLN A 170 -38.15 -5.26 3.36
C GLN A 170 -36.78 -5.76 2.90
N VAL A 171 -36.05 -4.95 2.14
CA VAL A 171 -34.67 -5.24 1.74
C VAL A 171 -33.79 -4.02 1.92
N GLU A 172 -32.60 -4.23 2.49
CA GLU A 172 -31.58 -3.20 2.65
C GLU A 172 -30.30 -3.55 1.88
N LEU A 173 -29.67 -2.54 1.28
CA LEU A 173 -28.32 -2.63 0.73
C LEU A 173 -27.29 -2.32 1.81
N VAL A 174 -26.30 -3.19 1.98
CA VAL A 174 -25.13 -2.96 2.83
C VAL A 174 -23.88 -2.94 1.96
N TYR A 175 -23.28 -1.76 1.81
CA TYR A 175 -22.11 -1.57 0.93
C TYR A 175 -21.21 -0.45 1.47
N THR A 176 -20.05 -0.28 0.85
CA THR A 176 -19.17 0.84 1.15
C THR A 176 -19.36 1.96 0.11
N ARG A 177 -19.82 3.12 0.56
CA ARG A 177 -19.95 4.33 -0.25
C ARG A 177 -18.59 5.00 -0.43
N PHE A 178 -18.31 5.38 -1.68
CA PHE A 178 -17.11 6.13 -2.01
C PHE A 178 -17.37 7.63 -1.80
N VAL A 179 -16.75 8.25 -0.79
CA VAL A 179 -16.91 9.69 -0.53
C VAL A 179 -15.78 10.47 -1.20
N THR A 180 -14.54 10.13 -0.87
CA THR A 180 -13.33 10.63 -1.53
C THR A 180 -12.30 9.49 -1.60
N PRO A 181 -11.17 9.62 -2.33
CA PRO A 181 -10.11 8.61 -2.27
C PRO A 181 -9.60 8.32 -0.86
N GLY A 182 -9.62 9.32 0.03
CA GLY A 182 -9.21 9.19 1.43
C GLY A 182 -10.32 8.76 2.40
N ARG A 183 -11.59 8.92 2.04
CA ARG A 183 -12.75 8.64 2.91
C ARG A 183 -13.75 7.72 2.23
N GLN A 184 -14.01 6.59 2.85
CA GLN A 184 -15.06 5.65 2.47
C GLN A 184 -15.88 5.28 3.70
N GLU A 185 -17.16 5.00 3.51
CA GLU A 185 -18.10 4.81 4.60
C GLU A 185 -18.95 3.57 4.34
N VAL A 186 -19.07 2.67 5.32
CA VAL A 186 -20.02 1.56 5.22
C VAL A 186 -21.41 2.12 5.51
N VAL A 187 -22.30 2.01 4.53
CA VAL A 187 -23.66 2.54 4.59
C VAL A 187 -24.66 1.40 4.50
N ARG A 188 -25.82 1.61 5.13
CA ARG A 188 -27.01 0.77 5.04
C ARG A 188 -28.10 1.61 4.41
N ARG A 189 -28.68 1.14 3.30
CA ARG A 189 -29.65 1.90 2.53
C ARG A 189 -30.88 1.02 2.26
N PRO A 190 -32.07 1.40 2.76
CA PRO A 190 -33.32 0.70 2.43
C PRO A 190 -33.55 0.69 0.93
N LEU A 191 -33.80 -0.46 0.32
CA LEU A 191 -33.98 -0.64 -1.14
C LEU A 191 -35.45 -0.80 -1.52
N VAL A 192 -36.18 -1.67 -0.84
CA VAL A 192 -37.62 -1.88 -0.98
C VAL A 192 -38.21 -2.12 0.42
N PRO A 193 -39.43 -1.66 0.75
CA PRO A 193 -40.34 -0.86 -0.07
C PRO A 193 -39.81 0.54 -0.41
N LEU A 194 -40.31 1.10 -1.51
CA LEU A 194 -39.99 2.41 -2.05
C LEU A 194 -40.89 3.51 -1.43
N THR A 195 -40.86 3.63 -0.11
CA THR A 195 -41.58 4.71 0.59
C THR A 195 -40.95 6.08 0.31
N PRO A 196 -41.68 7.20 0.46
CA PRO A 196 -41.12 8.55 0.26
C PRO A 196 -39.80 8.80 1.01
N GLU A 197 -39.65 8.23 2.21
CA GLU A 197 -38.42 8.30 3.01
C GLU A 197 -37.25 7.53 2.36
N THR A 198 -37.50 6.33 1.83
CA THR A 198 -36.47 5.54 1.13
C THR A 198 -36.06 6.13 -0.21
N VAL A 199 -36.99 6.78 -0.92
CA VAL A 199 -36.72 7.48 -2.19
C VAL A 199 -36.01 8.81 -1.92
N ALA A 200 -36.32 9.50 -0.81
CA ALA A 200 -35.62 10.70 -0.36
C ALA A 200 -34.20 10.42 0.13
N GLY A 201 -33.97 9.27 0.77
CA GLY A 201 -32.68 8.86 1.33
C GLY A 201 -31.64 8.31 0.35
N GLY A 202 -31.83 8.43 -0.96
CA GLY A 202 -30.84 8.01 -1.97
C GLY A 202 -29.53 8.83 -1.94
N ASP A 203 -28.48 8.36 -2.63
CA ASP A 203 -27.21 9.11 -2.80
C ASP A 203 -27.31 10.31 -3.76
N GLY A 204 -28.50 10.59 -4.28
CA GLY A 204 -28.79 11.75 -5.13
C GLY A 204 -28.82 13.06 -4.33
N ARG A 205 -28.73 14.17 -5.06
CA ARG A 205 -28.83 15.54 -4.52
C ARG A 205 -29.98 15.68 -3.50
N PRO A 206 -29.78 16.37 -2.35
CA PRO A 206 -30.89 16.77 -1.49
C PRO A 206 -31.90 17.55 -2.35
N ALA A 207 -33.20 17.34 -2.07
CA ALA A 207 -34.28 17.95 -2.83
C ALA A 207 -34.00 19.44 -3.05
N ALA A 208 -33.83 19.83 -4.31
CA ALA A 208 -33.89 21.23 -4.64
C ALA A 208 -35.31 21.68 -4.29
N ASN A 209 -35.43 22.79 -3.56
CA ASN A 209 -36.70 23.49 -3.31
C ASN A 209 -37.22 24.11 -4.63
N GLY A 210 -37.39 23.28 -5.67
CA GLY A 210 -38.00 23.64 -6.93
C GLY A 210 -39.49 23.38 -6.84
N ALA A 211 -40.30 24.34 -7.31
CA ALA A 211 -41.73 24.14 -7.49
C ALA A 211 -41.99 22.83 -8.23
N ALA A 212 -42.95 22.02 -7.76
CA ALA A 212 -43.38 20.81 -8.44
C ALA A 212 -43.64 21.14 -9.91
N GLN A 213 -42.80 20.61 -10.81
CA GLN A 213 -43.03 20.81 -12.24
C GLN A 213 -44.32 20.07 -12.58
N SER A 214 -45.24 20.77 -13.25
CA SER A 214 -46.49 20.17 -13.70
C SER A 214 -46.17 19.25 -14.88
N TYR A 215 -46.05 17.95 -14.61
CA TYR A 215 -45.90 16.93 -15.64
C TYR A 215 -47.27 16.53 -16.20
N GLU A 216 -47.34 16.39 -17.52
CA GLU A 216 -48.42 15.67 -18.19
C GLU A 216 -47.96 14.23 -18.42
N PHE A 217 -48.75 13.26 -17.97
CA PHE A 217 -48.40 11.84 -18.00
C PHE A 217 -49.21 11.14 -19.08
N GLU A 218 -48.53 10.48 -20.00
CA GLU A 218 -49.15 9.66 -21.05
C GLU A 218 -48.46 8.27 -21.07
N PRO A 219 -49.19 7.13 -20.98
CA PRO A 219 -50.66 6.99 -21.00
C PRO A 219 -51.35 7.29 -19.67
N ASP A 220 -50.92 6.68 -18.55
CA ASP A 220 -51.41 6.98 -17.20
C ASP A 220 -50.27 6.86 -16.17
N PRO A 221 -50.30 7.64 -15.06
CA PRO A 221 -49.23 7.65 -14.07
C PRO A 221 -48.93 6.28 -13.45
N THR A 222 -49.93 5.42 -13.29
CA THR A 222 -49.76 4.11 -12.65
C THR A 222 -49.01 3.14 -13.55
N ALA A 223 -49.38 3.07 -14.83
CA ALA A 223 -48.67 2.25 -15.81
C ALA A 223 -47.23 2.71 -16.03
N ILE A 224 -46.97 4.03 -15.99
CA ILE A 224 -45.60 4.56 -16.04
C ILE A 224 -44.82 4.13 -14.79
N LEU A 225 -45.42 4.26 -13.62
CA LEU A 225 -44.80 3.93 -12.34
C LEU A 225 -44.44 2.44 -12.26
N ASP A 226 -45.34 1.53 -12.65
CA ASP A 226 -45.07 0.09 -12.65
C ASP A 226 -43.89 -0.31 -13.56
N ASN A 227 -43.67 0.43 -14.65
CA ASN A 227 -42.52 0.22 -15.54
C ASN A 227 -41.24 0.88 -15.01
N LEU A 228 -41.35 1.99 -14.28
CA LEU A 228 -40.20 2.74 -13.77
C LEU A 228 -39.66 2.21 -12.44
N LEU A 229 -40.50 1.67 -11.55
CA LEU A 229 -40.07 1.18 -10.25
C LEU A 229 -39.02 0.07 -10.35
N PRO A 230 -39.15 -0.95 -11.22
CA PRO A 230 -38.09 -1.93 -11.42
C PRO A 230 -36.78 -1.28 -11.87
N ARG A 231 -36.84 -0.33 -12.83
CA ARG A 231 -35.67 0.38 -13.35
C ARG A 231 -35.03 1.27 -12.29
N TYR A 232 -35.81 1.82 -11.38
CA TYR A 232 -35.33 2.58 -10.23
C TYR A 232 -34.52 1.68 -9.28
N VAL A 233 -35.04 0.49 -8.95
CA VAL A 233 -34.31 -0.50 -8.13
C VAL A 233 -33.01 -0.93 -8.85
N GLU A 234 -33.07 -1.20 -10.16
CA GLU A 234 -31.89 -1.50 -10.99
C GLU A 234 -30.84 -0.38 -10.91
N ALA A 235 -31.24 0.88 -11.09
CA ALA A 235 -30.36 2.05 -11.04
C ALA A 235 -29.69 2.20 -9.67
N ARG A 236 -30.45 2.00 -8.59
CA ARG A 236 -29.96 2.06 -7.22
C ARG A 236 -28.94 0.96 -6.90
N VAL A 237 -29.24 -0.27 -7.29
CA VAL A 237 -28.30 -1.38 -7.14
C VAL A 237 -27.03 -1.10 -7.94
N TYR A 238 -27.16 -0.62 -9.18
CA TYR A 238 -26.01 -0.28 -10.01
C TYR A 238 -25.14 0.82 -9.40
N ALA A 239 -25.75 1.89 -8.87
CA ALA A 239 -25.05 2.93 -8.16
C ALA A 239 -24.31 2.40 -6.92
N ALA A 240 -24.92 1.47 -6.17
CA ALA A 240 -24.30 0.83 -5.01
C ALA A 240 -23.09 -0.04 -5.42
N LEU A 241 -23.21 -0.83 -6.50
CA LEU A 241 -22.11 -1.63 -7.05
C LEU A 241 -20.94 -0.76 -7.49
N LEU A 242 -21.21 0.35 -8.19
CA LEU A 242 -20.15 1.27 -8.63
C LEU A 242 -19.44 1.94 -7.46
N ASN A 243 -20.18 2.36 -6.43
CA ASN A 243 -19.63 2.90 -5.19
C ASN A 243 -18.77 1.88 -4.44
N ALA A 244 -19.26 0.64 -4.36
CA ALA A 244 -18.55 -0.47 -3.74
C ALA A 244 -17.24 -0.77 -4.48
N ALA A 245 -17.27 -0.87 -5.82
CA ALA A 245 -16.09 -1.10 -6.65
C ALA A 245 -15.05 0.04 -6.53
N ALA A 246 -15.50 1.31 -6.55
CA ALA A 246 -14.61 2.45 -6.35
C ALA A 246 -13.96 2.42 -4.96
N SER A 247 -14.73 2.10 -3.92
CA SER A 247 -14.24 1.94 -2.55
C SER A 247 -13.26 0.78 -2.41
N GLU A 248 -13.56 -0.37 -3.04
CA GLU A 248 -12.71 -1.55 -3.07
C GLU A 248 -11.31 -1.20 -3.60
N HIS A 249 -11.24 -0.48 -4.73
CA HIS A 249 -9.96 -0.06 -5.31
C HIS A 249 -9.21 0.94 -4.42
N ALA A 250 -9.91 1.89 -3.78
CA ALA A 250 -9.30 2.83 -2.85
C ALA A 250 -8.71 2.15 -1.60
N PHE A 251 -9.45 1.21 -1.01
CA PHE A 251 -8.97 0.40 0.11
C PHE A 251 -7.78 -0.48 -0.29
N ARG A 252 -7.84 -1.08 -1.48
CA ARG A 252 -6.74 -1.88 -2.03
C ARG A 252 -5.48 -1.05 -2.24
N GLN A 253 -5.59 0.12 -2.86
CA GLN A 253 -4.46 1.02 -3.05
C GLN A 253 -3.80 1.35 -1.71
N ARG A 254 -4.59 1.75 -0.69
CA ARG A 254 -4.06 2.06 0.64
C ARG A 254 -3.40 0.86 1.33
N ALA A 255 -4.03 -0.32 1.24
CA ALA A 255 -3.47 -1.55 1.80
C ALA A 255 -2.15 -1.95 1.13
N MET A 256 -2.06 -1.81 -0.19
CA MET A 256 -0.85 -2.13 -0.97
C MET A 256 0.26 -1.10 -0.75
N LYS A 257 -0.07 0.18 -0.60
CA LYS A 257 0.88 1.21 -0.21
C LYS A 257 1.51 0.89 1.16
N SER A 258 0.67 0.67 2.18
CA SER A 258 1.16 0.30 3.51
C SER A 258 1.97 -1.00 3.49
N ALA A 259 1.58 -2.00 2.72
CA ALA A 259 2.37 -3.23 2.57
C ALA A 259 3.73 -2.98 1.89
N THR A 260 3.81 -2.06 0.93
CA THR A 260 5.07 -1.68 0.26
C THR A 260 6.00 -0.96 1.22
N ASP A 261 5.47 0.00 1.99
CA ASP A 261 6.22 0.76 2.99
C ASP A 261 6.74 -0.18 4.10
N ASN A 262 5.89 -1.11 4.59
CA ASN A 262 6.30 -2.11 5.58
C ASN A 262 7.38 -3.07 5.04
N ALA A 263 7.27 -3.48 3.77
CA ALA A 263 8.28 -4.33 3.15
C ALA A 263 9.63 -3.61 3.01
N GLU A 264 9.61 -2.32 2.71
CA GLU A 264 10.81 -1.47 2.66
C GLU A 264 11.50 -1.36 4.02
N GLU A 265 10.72 -1.13 5.08
CA GLU A 265 11.25 -1.11 6.44
C GLU A 265 11.87 -2.46 6.85
N LEU A 266 11.19 -3.57 6.54
CA LEU A 266 11.72 -4.91 6.81
C LEU A 266 13.02 -5.19 6.05
N ILE A 267 13.10 -4.77 4.78
CA ILE A 267 14.34 -4.91 3.99
C ILE A 267 15.48 -4.14 4.67
N LYS A 268 15.24 -2.90 5.09
CA LYS A 268 16.25 -2.07 5.79
C LYS A 268 16.73 -2.77 7.07
N ASN A 269 15.81 -3.21 7.92
CA ASN A 269 16.14 -3.85 9.19
C ASN A 269 16.87 -5.19 8.99
N LEU A 270 16.41 -6.02 8.06
CA LEU A 270 17.09 -7.29 7.73
C LEU A 270 18.48 -7.06 7.15
N SER A 271 18.69 -5.99 6.40
CA SER A 271 20.01 -5.65 5.83
C SER A 271 21.01 -5.26 6.92
N ILE A 272 20.56 -4.51 7.93
CA ILE A 272 21.39 -4.19 9.11
C ILE A 272 21.79 -5.46 9.85
N VAL A 273 20.82 -6.35 10.13
CA VAL A 273 21.07 -7.62 10.83
C VAL A 273 22.01 -8.52 10.01
N MET A 274 21.85 -8.56 8.69
CA MET A 274 22.72 -9.33 7.79
C MET A 274 24.15 -8.81 7.80
N ASN A 275 24.35 -7.48 7.74
CA ASN A 275 25.69 -6.88 7.76
C ASN A 275 26.40 -7.16 9.10
N ARG A 276 25.66 -7.09 10.21
CA ARG A 276 26.19 -7.46 11.53
C ARG A 276 26.59 -8.94 11.59
N ALA A 277 25.71 -9.84 11.15
CA ALA A 277 26.02 -11.27 11.11
C ALA A 277 27.21 -11.59 10.19
N ARG A 278 27.37 -10.85 9.08
CA ARG A 278 28.53 -10.96 8.20
C ARG A 278 29.81 -10.53 8.92
N GLN A 279 29.79 -9.42 9.64
CA GLN A 279 30.94 -8.96 10.44
C GLN A 279 31.31 -10.00 11.51
N ASP A 280 30.34 -10.51 12.25
CA ASP A 280 30.55 -11.56 13.26
C ASP A 280 31.16 -12.83 12.63
N SER A 281 30.70 -13.23 11.44
CA SER A 281 31.26 -14.36 10.68
C SER A 281 32.72 -14.11 10.29
N ILE A 282 33.03 -12.94 9.73
CA ILE A 282 34.39 -12.57 9.32
C ILE A 282 35.32 -12.55 10.53
N THR A 283 34.89 -11.94 11.64
CA THR A 283 35.68 -11.91 12.88
C THR A 283 35.92 -13.33 13.41
N THR A 284 34.91 -14.21 13.38
CA THR A 284 35.07 -15.61 13.81
C THR A 284 36.06 -16.35 12.91
N GLU A 285 35.95 -16.21 11.59
CA GLU A 285 36.88 -16.81 10.62
C GLU A 285 38.32 -16.31 10.83
N ILE A 286 38.52 -15.01 11.06
CA ILE A 286 39.84 -14.45 11.36
C ILE A 286 40.40 -15.02 12.67
N MET A 287 39.59 -15.09 13.73
CA MET A 287 40.02 -15.64 15.03
C MET A 287 40.34 -17.13 14.93
N GLU A 288 39.60 -17.90 14.14
CA GLU A 288 39.90 -19.31 13.87
C GLU A 288 41.21 -19.49 13.08
N ILE A 289 41.50 -18.62 12.10
CA ILE A 289 42.75 -18.64 11.33
C ILE A 289 43.94 -18.29 12.22
N VAL A 290 43.84 -17.20 13.00
CA VAL A 290 44.93 -16.75 13.90
C VAL A 290 45.19 -17.80 14.97
N GLY A 291 44.15 -18.32 15.63
CA GLY A 291 44.29 -19.37 16.64
C GLY A 291 44.86 -20.68 16.06
N GLY A 292 44.51 -21.02 14.82
CA GLY A 292 45.09 -22.17 14.12
C GLY A 292 46.56 -21.97 13.74
N ALA A 293 46.94 -20.77 13.31
CA ALA A 293 48.32 -20.43 12.97
C ALA A 293 49.23 -20.41 14.22
N GLU A 294 48.77 -19.83 15.33
CA GLU A 294 49.51 -19.84 16.60
C GLU A 294 49.70 -21.27 17.13
N ALA A 295 48.69 -22.12 17.03
CA ALA A 295 48.78 -23.53 17.44
C ALA A 295 49.83 -24.32 16.65
N LEU A 296 50.10 -23.95 15.39
CA LEU A 296 51.15 -24.55 14.56
C LEU A 296 52.54 -23.97 14.85
N GLY A 297 52.62 -22.68 15.22
CA GLY A 297 53.89 -22.02 15.56
C GLY A 297 54.46 -22.45 16.92
N ALA A 298 53.59 -22.84 17.86
CA ALA A 298 54.01 -23.33 19.18
C ALA A 298 54.72 -24.71 19.15
N ASP A 299 54.69 -25.42 18.02
CA ASP A 299 55.42 -26.69 17.81
C ASP A 299 56.79 -26.50 17.12
N ASP A 300 57.16 -25.29 16.65
CA ASP A 300 58.47 -24.99 16.02
C ASP A 300 59.44 -24.29 16.99
N ASP A 301 59.49 -24.74 18.26
CA ASP A 301 60.59 -24.45 19.18
C ASP A 301 61.86 -25.19 18.69
N ARG A 302 62.49 -24.66 17.62
CA ARG A 302 63.87 -24.98 17.25
C ARG A 302 64.78 -23.91 17.82
N ASP A 303 65.41 -24.24 18.95
CA ASP A 303 66.55 -23.59 19.61
C ASP A 303 67.22 -22.45 18.79
N GLU A 304 66.70 -21.22 18.91
CA GLU A 304 67.38 -20.04 18.36
C GLU A 304 68.56 -19.65 19.26
N LYS A 305 69.78 -19.98 18.82
CA LYS A 305 71.01 -19.41 19.37
C LYS A 305 71.16 -17.98 18.87
N TYR A 306 70.97 -17.00 19.77
CA TYR A 306 71.38 -15.63 19.52
C TYR A 306 72.90 -15.52 19.38
N VAL A 307 73.37 -14.89 18.30
CA VAL A 307 74.76 -14.48 18.12
C VAL A 307 74.86 -13.00 18.45
N GLU A 308 75.61 -12.68 19.49
CA GLU A 308 75.96 -11.30 19.85
C GLU A 308 76.80 -10.68 18.72
N ILE A 309 76.28 -9.63 18.09
CA ILE A 309 77.04 -8.78 17.16
C ILE A 309 77.30 -7.47 17.89
N ASP A 310 78.55 -7.24 18.25
CA ASP A 310 79.01 -6.03 18.91
C ASP A 310 79.14 -4.90 17.87
N LEU A 311 78.09 -4.09 17.76
CA LEU A 311 78.07 -2.90 16.92
C LEU A 311 78.40 -1.68 17.79
N ASP A 312 79.63 -1.18 17.64
CA ASP A 312 80.11 0.05 18.29
C ASP A 312 79.40 1.27 17.66
N LEU A 313 78.20 1.55 18.16
CA LEU A 313 77.39 2.71 17.77
C LEU A 313 77.72 3.90 18.67
N PRO A 314 77.86 5.11 18.11
CA PRO A 314 78.11 6.31 18.90
C PRO A 314 76.95 6.58 19.89
N PRO A 315 77.23 7.25 21.02
CA PRO A 315 76.20 7.52 22.04
C PRO A 315 75.06 8.35 21.46
N ILE A 316 73.83 7.93 21.75
CA ILE A 316 72.60 8.57 21.33
C ILE A 316 72.52 9.96 21.96
N ASP A 317 72.39 10.99 21.14
CA ASP A 317 72.11 12.36 21.57
C ASP A 317 70.66 12.44 22.05
N THR A 318 70.45 12.39 23.37
CA THR A 318 69.13 12.49 24.02
C THR A 318 68.60 13.93 24.09
N THR A 319 69.30 14.90 23.50
CA THR A 319 68.87 16.31 23.49
C THR A 319 68.23 16.76 22.18
N ALA A 320 68.20 15.88 21.17
CA ALA A 320 67.43 16.10 19.95
C ALA A 320 65.91 16.11 20.28
N PRO A 321 65.14 17.08 19.78
CA PRO A 321 63.70 17.07 19.96
C PRO A 321 63.12 15.80 19.34
N ILE A 322 62.29 15.09 20.10
CA ILE A 322 61.49 13.97 19.58
C ILE A 322 60.66 14.54 18.44
N ALA A 323 60.94 14.12 17.21
CA ALA A 323 60.08 14.42 16.08
C ALA A 323 58.72 13.80 16.38
N ASP A 324 57.72 14.65 16.57
CA ASP A 324 56.33 14.28 16.67
C ASP A 324 55.99 13.43 15.44
N SER A 325 55.76 12.13 15.64
CA SER A 325 55.16 11.28 14.62
C SER A 325 53.70 11.68 14.53
N GLY A 326 53.45 12.79 13.82
CA GLY A 326 52.13 13.38 13.66
C GLY A 326 51.14 12.30 13.23
N SER A 327 50.20 11.99 14.11
CA SER A 327 48.99 11.29 13.72
C SER A 327 48.22 12.22 12.80
N THR A 328 48.37 12.07 11.48
CA THR A 328 47.55 12.80 10.52
C THR A 328 46.12 12.31 10.64
N GLU A 329 45.32 13.08 11.39
CA GLU A 329 43.87 12.93 11.47
C GLU A 329 43.29 13.00 10.05
N ALA A 330 42.45 12.02 9.68
CA ALA A 330 41.87 11.94 8.34
C ALA A 330 41.15 13.25 7.96
N ASP A 331 41.36 13.72 6.73
CA ASP A 331 40.71 14.91 6.21
C ASP A 331 39.26 14.61 5.77
N ASP A 332 38.37 15.60 5.90
CA ASP A 332 36.99 15.48 5.39
C ASP A 332 36.94 15.78 3.89
N LEU A 333 37.15 14.75 3.06
CA LEU A 333 37.19 14.91 1.59
C LEU A 333 35.86 15.39 0.99
N THR A 334 34.77 15.45 1.76
CA THR A 334 33.49 16.02 1.29
C THR A 334 33.55 17.53 1.01
N LEU A 335 34.59 18.21 1.47
CA LEU A 335 34.85 19.62 1.14
C LEU A 335 35.30 19.83 -0.32
N ILE A 336 35.74 18.77 -1.02
CA ILE A 336 36.06 18.83 -2.45
C ILE A 336 34.76 18.80 -3.25
N LYS A 337 34.58 19.79 -4.13
CA LYS A 337 33.39 19.90 -4.97
C LYS A 337 33.25 18.67 -5.86
N GLY A 338 32.14 17.96 -5.69
CA GLY A 338 31.83 16.74 -6.43
C GLY A 338 32.01 15.46 -5.61
N VAL A 339 32.69 15.53 -4.45
CA VAL A 339 32.83 14.44 -3.49
C VAL A 339 31.67 14.50 -2.48
N GLY A 340 30.63 13.70 -2.71
CA GLY A 340 29.57 13.49 -1.70
C GLY A 340 29.98 12.43 -0.66
N ALA A 341 29.18 12.27 0.39
CA ALA A 341 29.44 11.29 1.46
C ALA A 341 29.70 9.85 0.96
N VAL A 342 29.05 9.44 -0.14
CA VAL A 342 29.25 8.12 -0.76
C VAL A 342 30.62 8.01 -1.44
N LEU A 343 31.08 9.08 -2.08
CA LEU A 343 32.39 9.09 -2.73
C LEU A 343 33.51 9.19 -1.70
N ASN A 344 33.30 9.96 -0.62
CA ASN A 344 34.22 10.02 0.51
C ASN A 344 34.48 8.62 1.11
N ALA A 345 33.40 7.86 1.36
CA ALA A 345 33.53 6.49 1.87
C ALA A 345 34.30 5.56 0.92
N ARG A 346 34.10 5.69 -0.40
CA ARG A 346 34.84 4.90 -1.40
C ARG A 346 36.32 5.28 -1.50
N LEU A 347 36.65 6.56 -1.35
CA LEU A 347 38.05 7.00 -1.31
C LEU A 347 38.77 6.44 -0.08
N HIS A 348 38.09 6.41 1.07
CA HIS A 348 38.62 5.76 2.27
C HIS A 348 38.79 4.25 2.11
N GLU A 349 37.87 3.56 1.41
CA GLU A 349 38.02 2.15 1.06
C GLU A 349 39.24 1.88 0.16
N LEU A 350 39.64 2.87 -0.65
CA LEU A 350 40.85 2.83 -1.48
C LEU A 350 42.14 3.23 -0.74
N GLY A 351 42.05 3.54 0.55
CA GLY A 351 43.20 3.94 1.37
C GLY A 351 43.60 5.41 1.25
N ILE A 352 42.74 6.26 0.69
CA ILE A 352 42.96 7.70 0.55
C ILE A 352 42.21 8.40 1.68
N PHE A 353 42.93 9.08 2.56
CA PHE A 353 42.39 9.69 3.78
C PHE A 353 42.73 11.18 3.93
N THR A 354 43.67 11.72 3.15
CA THR A 354 44.13 13.10 3.31
C THR A 354 44.10 13.89 2.00
N TYR A 355 44.00 15.22 2.09
CA TYR A 355 44.15 16.10 0.93
C TYR A 355 45.53 15.98 0.31
N LYS A 356 46.56 15.75 1.12
CA LYS A 356 47.96 15.60 0.68
C LYS A 356 48.12 14.45 -0.31
N GLU A 357 47.50 13.31 -0.04
CA GLU A 357 47.51 12.15 -0.95
C GLU A 357 46.88 12.48 -2.31
N ILE A 358 45.76 13.20 -2.32
CA ILE A 358 45.09 13.61 -3.56
C ILE A 358 45.98 14.56 -4.39
N THR A 359 46.78 15.42 -3.76
CA THR A 359 47.70 16.31 -4.49
C THR A 359 48.86 15.60 -5.16
N THR A 360 49.13 14.34 -4.79
CA THR A 360 50.27 13.56 -5.30
C THR A 360 49.94 12.69 -6.51
N TRP A 361 48.66 12.59 -6.89
CA TRP A 361 48.26 11.73 -8.00
C TRP A 361 48.86 12.18 -9.33
N ASP A 362 49.37 11.22 -10.11
CA ASP A 362 49.68 11.45 -11.52
C ASP A 362 48.46 11.18 -12.43
N ASP A 363 48.59 11.46 -13.72
CA ASP A 363 47.50 11.26 -14.70
C ASP A 363 47.02 9.78 -14.74
N ALA A 364 47.94 8.83 -14.55
CA ALA A 364 47.61 7.40 -14.58
C ALA A 364 46.90 6.94 -13.30
N GLU A 365 47.21 7.52 -12.15
CA GLU A 365 46.52 7.29 -10.89
C GLU A 365 45.12 7.91 -10.89
N MET A 366 44.97 9.11 -11.44
CA MET A 366 43.65 9.74 -11.63
C MET A 366 42.74 8.88 -12.49
N ASP A 367 43.22 8.39 -13.63
CA ASP A 367 42.45 7.52 -14.52
C ASP A 367 42.05 6.20 -13.82
N ARG A 368 42.97 5.59 -13.06
CA ARG A 368 42.69 4.37 -12.28
C ARG A 368 41.59 4.58 -11.25
N ILE A 369 41.60 5.71 -10.54
CA ILE A 369 40.61 6.01 -9.51
C ILE A 369 39.27 6.38 -10.14
N ASP A 370 39.24 7.14 -11.24
CA ASP A 370 38.02 7.45 -12.00
C ASP A 370 37.33 6.17 -12.51
N ASP A 371 38.09 5.22 -13.06
CA ASP A 371 37.60 3.90 -13.47
C ASP A 371 37.00 3.12 -12.30
N HIS A 372 37.70 3.10 -11.16
CA HIS A 372 37.24 2.39 -9.96
C HIS A 372 35.96 3.01 -9.38
N LEU A 373 35.83 4.34 -9.45
CA LEU A 373 34.64 5.05 -8.98
C LEU A 373 33.47 4.99 -9.97
N SER A 374 33.71 4.47 -11.19
CA SER A 374 32.73 4.35 -12.29
C SER A 374 32.27 5.71 -12.85
N PHE A 375 33.16 6.71 -12.87
CA PHE A 375 32.92 8.01 -13.50
C PHE A 375 34.16 8.41 -14.31
N GLU A 376 34.04 8.40 -15.63
CA GLU A 376 35.17 8.70 -16.53
C GLU A 376 35.47 10.21 -16.56
N GLY A 377 36.71 10.60 -16.25
CA GLY A 377 37.26 11.96 -16.39
C GLY A 377 36.72 13.00 -15.40
N ARG A 378 36.11 12.58 -14.29
CA ARG A 378 35.47 13.50 -13.34
C ARG A 378 36.48 14.17 -12.43
N ILE A 379 37.51 13.46 -11.99
CA ILE A 379 38.56 13.98 -11.11
C ILE A 379 39.27 15.17 -11.77
N GLN A 380 39.60 15.04 -13.06
CA GLN A 380 40.23 16.11 -13.85
C GLN A 380 39.26 17.26 -14.15
N ARG A 381 38.04 16.96 -14.60
CA ARG A 381 37.05 17.99 -14.95
C ARG A 381 36.66 18.86 -13.77
N ASP A 382 36.51 18.25 -12.59
CA ASP A 382 36.10 18.95 -11.37
C ASP A 382 37.32 19.50 -10.59
N ASP A 383 38.56 19.38 -11.09
CA ASP A 383 39.81 19.88 -10.48
C ASP A 383 39.98 19.47 -9.00
N TRP A 384 39.97 18.15 -8.74
CA TRP A 384 40.08 17.65 -7.36
C TRP A 384 41.46 17.92 -6.76
N GLN A 385 42.53 17.83 -7.53
CA GLN A 385 43.89 18.11 -7.06
C GLN A 385 44.08 19.57 -6.66
N GLY A 386 43.63 20.52 -7.50
CA GLY A 386 43.74 21.95 -7.20
C GLY A 386 42.85 22.39 -6.03
N GLN A 387 41.74 21.69 -5.78
CA GLN A 387 40.92 21.89 -4.59
C GLN A 387 41.57 21.29 -3.33
N ALA A 388 42.08 20.05 -3.42
CA ALA A 388 42.76 19.40 -2.31
C ALA A 388 43.98 20.20 -1.86
N ARG A 389 44.77 20.76 -2.79
CA ARG A 389 45.93 21.61 -2.47
C ARG A 389 45.54 22.85 -1.68
N ARG A 390 44.45 23.53 -2.08
CA ARG A 390 43.94 24.69 -1.35
C ARG A 390 43.45 24.32 0.05
N LEU A 391 42.67 23.26 0.15
CA LEU A 391 42.15 22.76 1.44
C LEU A 391 43.28 22.28 2.37
N HIS A 392 44.33 21.69 1.81
CA HIS A 392 45.52 21.28 2.56
C HIS A 392 46.25 22.51 3.11
N ASN A 393 46.55 23.49 2.27
CA ASN A 393 47.27 24.70 2.68
C ASN A 393 46.45 25.56 3.66
N ASP A 394 45.12 25.55 3.57
CA ASP A 394 44.22 26.21 4.53
C ASP A 394 44.19 25.50 5.89
N LYS A 395 44.23 24.15 5.89
CA LYS A 395 44.18 23.34 7.12
C LYS A 395 45.54 23.22 7.81
N TYR A 396 46.63 23.17 7.04
CA TYR A 396 47.99 22.98 7.50
C TYR A 396 48.90 24.14 7.04
N PRO A 397 48.77 25.34 7.64
CA PRO A 397 49.51 26.53 7.21
C PRO A 397 51.03 26.41 7.36
N ASP A 398 51.51 25.48 8.20
CA ASP A 398 52.92 25.18 8.45
C ASP A 398 53.50 24.08 7.53
N ASP A 399 52.68 23.39 6.70
CA ASP A 399 53.08 22.34 5.75
C ASP A 399 52.47 22.64 4.35
N GLN A 400 52.91 23.73 3.72
CA GLN A 400 52.36 24.18 2.43
C GLN A 400 52.93 23.37 1.26
N ILE A 401 52.05 22.93 0.34
CA ILE A 401 52.40 22.09 -0.82
C ILE A 401 52.13 22.79 -2.14
#